data_AF-A0A967SL62-F1
#
_entry.id   AF-A0A967SL62-F1
#
_cell.length_a   1.000
_cell.length_b   1.000
_cell.length_c   1.000
_cell.angle_alpha   90.00
_cell.angle_beta   90.00
_cell.angle_gamma   90.00
#
_symmetry.space_group_name_H-M   'P 1'
#
loop_
_entity.id
_entity.type
_entity.pdbx_description
1 polymer ?
#
loop_
_entity_poly.entity_id
_entity_poly.type
_entity_poly.pdbx_seq_one_letter_code
_entity_poly.pdbx_strand_id
1 'polypeptide(L)' 'HADESKGRDIARPSTIVLDADGEVAWSYVGERASDRPKLEEILEHVP' A
#
# COMPACT_ATOMS: atom_id res chain seq x y z
N HIS A 1 16.82 13.01 10.18
CA HIS A 1 16.77 11.60 9.76
C HIS A 1 15.99 11.55 8.46
N ALA A 2 16.67 11.84 7.35
CA ALA A 2 16.05 12.06 6.05
C ALA A 2 17.04 11.63 4.96
N ASP A 3 17.36 10.34 4.88
CA ASP A 3 18.11 9.78 3.76
C ASP A 3 18.06 8.24 3.76
N GLU A 4 17.07 7.61 3.13
CA GLU A 4 17.11 6.15 2.90
C GLU A 4 16.52 5.67 1.54
N SER A 5 16.16 6.55 0.60
CA SER A 5 15.57 6.07 -0.68
C SER A 5 16.15 6.66 -1.96
N LYS A 6 17.18 7.50 -1.90
CA LYS A 6 17.72 8.14 -3.13
C LYS A 6 18.61 7.26 -4.00
N GLY A 7 18.86 5.99 -3.63
CA GLY A 7 19.86 5.15 -4.29
C GLY A 7 19.35 3.91 -5.05
N ARG A 8 18.07 3.58 -4.98
CA ARG A 8 17.53 2.34 -5.57
C ARG A 8 16.04 2.56 -5.81
N ASP A 9 15.55 2.40 -7.04
CA ASP A 9 14.13 2.51 -7.41
C ASP A 9 13.32 1.37 -6.75
N ILE A 10 13.17 1.43 -5.43
CA ILE A 10 12.45 0.46 -4.63
C ILE A 10 11.00 0.94 -4.58
N ALA A 11 10.08 0.01 -4.81
CA ALA A 11 8.66 0.28 -4.70
C ALA A 11 8.31 0.85 -3.32
N ARG A 12 7.44 1.87 -3.31
CA ARG A 12 6.86 2.38 -2.07
C ARG A 12 6.03 1.27 -1.40
N PRO A 13 5.99 1.22 -0.06
CA PRO A 13 5.05 0.37 0.63
C PRO A 13 3.62 0.64 0.14
N SER A 14 2.93 -0.40 -0.26
CA SER A 14 1.60 -0.30 -0.86
C SER A 14 0.79 -1.55 -0.56
N THR A 15 -0.53 -1.36 -0.49
CA THR A 15 -1.52 -2.43 -0.38
C THR A 15 -2.56 -2.17 -1.46
N ILE A 16 -2.87 -3.17 -2.27
CA ILE A 16 -3.90 -3.11 -3.32
C ILE A 16 -4.88 -4.24 -3.05
N VAL A 17 -6.17 -3.91 -2.97
CA VAL A 17 -7.26 -4.88 -2.89
C VAL A 17 -7.90 -4.97 -4.25
N LEU A 18 -7.96 -6.18 -4.79
CA LEU A 18 -8.60 -6.49 -6.05
C LEU A 18 -9.92 -7.20 -5.79
N ASP A 19 -10.92 -6.96 -6.63
CA ASP A 19 -12.14 -7.75 -6.65
C ASP A 19 -11.95 -9.08 -7.41
N ALA A 20 -13.04 -9.86 -7.51
CA ALA A 20 -13.03 -11.16 -8.18
C ALA A 20 -12.81 -11.08 -9.70
N ASP A 21 -13.09 -9.92 -10.31
CA ASP A 21 -12.85 -9.67 -11.73
C ASP A 21 -11.41 -9.17 -11.98
N GLY A 22 -10.65 -8.90 -10.91
CA GLY A 22 -9.28 -8.42 -10.96
C GLY A 22 -9.16 -6.90 -11.03
N GLU A 23 -10.27 -6.18 -10.84
CA GLU A 23 -10.30 -4.71 -10.83
C GLU A 23 -9.90 -4.18 -9.44
N VAL A 24 -9.35 -2.96 -9.41
CA VAL A 24 -8.91 -2.34 -8.15
C VAL A 24 -10.12 -1.84 -7.38
N ALA A 25 -10.51 -2.58 -6.34
CA ALA A 25 -11.56 -2.18 -5.39
C ALA A 25 -11.07 -1.08 -4.43
N TRP A 26 -9.79 -1.15 -4.03
CA TRP A 26 -9.16 -0.16 -3.15
C TRP A 26 -7.63 -0.20 -3.22
N SER A 27 -6.98 0.92 -2.89
CA SER A 27 -5.51 0.99 -2.84
C SER A 27 -5.00 1.98 -1.78
N TYR A 28 -3.84 1.64 -1.21
CA TYR A 28 -3.06 2.48 -0.32
C TYR A 28 -1.60 2.55 -0.78
N VAL A 29 -1.00 3.74 -0.74
CA VAL A 29 0.42 3.96 -1.04
C VAL A 29 1.05 4.83 0.05
N GLY A 30 1.95 4.25 0.84
CA GLY A 30 2.60 4.89 1.98
C GLY A 30 3.69 5.89 1.56
N GLU A 31 3.85 6.99 2.29
CA GLU A 31 4.87 8.03 2.07
C GLU A 31 6.21 7.70 2.74
N ARG A 32 6.17 6.99 3.87
CA ARG A 32 7.34 6.57 4.64
C ARG A 32 7.53 5.06 4.56
N ALA A 33 8.75 4.60 4.81
CA ALA A 33 9.07 3.17 4.81
C ALA A 33 8.24 2.35 5.82
N SER A 34 7.78 2.98 6.91
CA SER A 34 6.96 2.38 7.97
C SER A 34 5.46 2.38 7.70
N ASP A 35 5.01 3.07 6.67
CA ASP A 35 3.59 3.32 6.43
C ASP A 35 2.86 2.04 6.02
N ARG A 36 1.84 1.65 6.79
CA ARG A 36 1.00 0.48 6.52
C ARG A 36 -0.43 0.82 6.94
N PRO A 37 -1.46 0.46 6.15
CA PRO A 37 -2.85 0.58 6.59
C PRO A 37 -3.15 -0.45 7.69
N LYS A 38 -4.20 -0.23 8.47
CA LYS A 38 -4.63 -1.20 9.47
C LYS A 38 -5.31 -2.40 8.82
N LEU A 39 -5.25 -3.56 9.47
CA LEU A 39 -5.92 -4.76 8.96
C LEU A 39 -7.45 -4.55 8.83
N GLU A 40 -8.07 -3.93 9.83
CA GLU A 40 -9.50 -3.64 9.84
C GLU A 40 -9.91 -2.77 8.64
N GLU A 41 -9.13 -1.71 8.36
CA GLU A 41 -9.33 -0.83 7.20
C GLU A 41 -9.22 -1.59 5.87
N ILE A 42 -8.27 -2.53 5.74
CA ILE A 42 -8.17 -3.37 4.54
C ILE A 42 -9.42 -4.25 4.39
N LEU A 43 -9.88 -4.86 5.49
CA LEU A 43 -11.00 -5.80 5.48
C LEU A 43 -12.35 -5.13 5.14
N GLU A 44 -12.52 -3.84 5.41
CA GLU A 44 -13.70 -3.06 4.98
C GLU A 44 -13.83 -2.96 3.45
N HIS A 45 -12.74 -3.19 2.72
CA HIS A 45 -12.69 -3.10 1.26
C HIS A 45 -12.60 -4.47 0.56
N VAL A 46 -12.60 -5.57 1.31
CA VAL A 46 -12.66 -6.93 0.74
C VAL A 46 -14.12 -7.25 0.38
N PRO A 47 -14.42 -7.51 -0.91
CA PRO A 47 -15.78 -7.83 -1.36
C PRO A 47 -16.27 -9.22 -0.89
#